data_AF-Q84PK0-F1
#
_entry.id   AF-Q84PK0-F1
#
_cell.length_a   1.000
_cell.length_b   1.000
_cell.length_c   1.000
_cell.angle_alpha   90.00
_cell.angle_beta   90.00
_cell.angle_gamma   90.00
#
_symmetry.space_group_name_H-M   'P 1'
#
loop_
_entity.id
_entity.type
_entity.pdbx_description
1 polymer ?
#
loop_
_entity_poly.entity_id
_entity_poly.type
_entity_poly.pdbx_seq_one_letter_code
_entity_poly.pdbx_strand_id
1 'polypeptide(L)'
;IEKVVSSIKAMKPKIVTVVEQEANHNGPVFLDRFTEALHYYSTLFDSLEGSGVAPPSQDLAMSELYLGRQICNVVACEGMDRVERHEPLTQWRTRMETAGFSPVHLGSNAYKQASMLLALFASG
;
A
#
# COMPACT_ATOMS: atom_id res chain seq x y z
N ILE A 1 4.29 9.79 11.79
CA ILE A 1 3.30 8.72 12.02
C ILE A 1 3.09 8.40 13.50
N GLU A 2 4.15 8.22 14.31
CA GLU A 2 4.02 7.86 15.75
C GLU A 2 3.03 8.72 16.54
N LYS A 3 3.15 10.06 16.45
CA LYS A 3 2.22 11.00 17.12
C LYS A 3 0.75 10.76 16.71
N VAL A 4 0.50 10.44 15.44
CA VAL A 4 -0.84 10.15 14.93
C VAL A 4 -1.36 8.83 15.53
N VAL A 5 -0.55 7.77 15.49
CA VAL A 5 -0.93 6.46 16.05
C VAL A 5 -1.18 6.55 17.56
N SER A 6 -0.33 7.26 18.31
CA SER A 6 -0.55 7.53 19.74
C SER A 6 -1.83 8.33 20.00
N SER A 7 -2.14 9.30 19.14
CA SER A 7 -3.39 10.08 19.25
C SER A 7 -4.61 9.19 19.00
N ILE A 8 -4.54 8.29 18.02
CA ILE A 8 -5.58 7.29 17.77
C ILE A 8 -5.75 6.39 19.00
N LYS A 9 -4.67 5.94 19.64
CA LYS A 9 -4.75 5.14 20.87
C LYS A 9 -5.43 5.89 22.01
N ALA A 10 -5.15 7.19 22.16
CA ALA A 10 -5.74 8.04 23.19
C ALA A 10 -7.27 8.17 23.06
N MET A 11 -7.82 8.04 21.85
CA MET A 11 -9.27 7.98 21.61
C MET A 11 -9.94 6.68 22.08
N LYS A 12 -9.16 5.68 22.51
CA LYS A 12 -9.63 4.36 22.98
C LYS A 12 -10.55 3.64 21.98
N PRO A 13 -10.15 3.48 20.70
CA PRO A 13 -10.95 2.76 19.72
C PRO A 13 -11.09 1.28 20.11
N LYS A 14 -12.21 0.66 19.71
CA LYS A 14 -12.41 -0.79 19.87
C LYS A 14 -11.52 -1.58 18.91
N ILE A 15 -11.44 -1.15 17.65
CA ILE A 15 -10.67 -1.75 16.57
C ILE A 15 -10.11 -0.61 15.71
N VAL A 16 -8.89 -0.79 15.20
CA VAL A 16 -8.30 0.04 14.15
C VAL A 16 -7.93 -0.89 13.00
N THR A 17 -8.35 -0.55 11.79
CA THR A 17 -7.97 -1.26 10.57
C THR A 17 -7.00 -0.40 9.80
N VAL A 18 -5.87 -0.99 9.39
CA VAL A 18 -4.83 -0.33 8.60
C VAL A 18 -4.77 -1.04 7.24
N VAL A 19 -4.80 -0.26 6.15
CA VAL A 19 -4.70 -0.75 4.77
C VAL A 19 -3.61 0.08 4.10
N GLU A 20 -2.52 -0.57 3.74
CA GLU A 20 -1.28 0.08 3.31
C GLU A 20 -0.64 -0.70 2.16
N GLN A 21 0.18 -0.03 1.36
CA GLN A 21 0.93 -0.65 0.27
C GLN A 21 2.03 -1.55 0.83
N GLU A 22 2.05 -2.83 0.43
CA GLU A 22 3.13 -3.76 0.80
C GLU A 22 4.36 -3.51 -0.07
N ALA A 23 5.17 -2.52 0.31
CA ALA A 23 6.42 -2.15 -0.37
C ALA A 23 7.38 -1.46 0.60
N ASN A 24 8.70 -1.63 0.42
CA ASN A 24 9.70 -0.95 1.23
C ASN A 24 10.30 0.30 0.55
N HIS A 25 9.49 1.35 0.37
CA HIS A 25 9.92 2.60 -0.27
C HIS A 25 10.48 3.65 0.71
N ASN A 26 10.58 3.33 2.00
CA ASN A 26 11.10 4.27 3.00
C ASN A 26 12.59 4.05 3.36
N GLY A 27 13.30 3.15 2.67
CA GLY A 27 14.71 2.86 2.91
C GLY A 27 15.65 4.09 2.75
N PRO A 28 16.79 4.14 3.44
CA PRO A 28 17.71 5.28 3.35
C PRO A 28 18.52 5.30 2.04
N VAL A 29 18.80 4.13 1.46
CA VAL A 29 19.60 3.98 0.23
C VAL A 29 18.73 4.14 -1.00
N PHE A 30 19.11 5.05 -1.92
CA PHE A 30 18.34 5.30 -3.15
C PHE A 30 18.22 4.07 -4.05
N LEU A 31 19.33 3.37 -4.30
CA LEU A 31 19.34 2.25 -5.23
C LEU A 31 18.39 1.13 -4.78
N ASP A 32 18.38 0.81 -3.48
CA ASP A 32 17.48 -0.18 -2.90
C ASP A 32 16.01 0.23 -3.11
N ARG A 33 15.67 1.49 -2.83
CA ARG A 33 14.31 2.00 -3.07
C ARG A 33 13.93 1.97 -4.54
N PHE A 34 14.85 2.32 -5.44
CA PHE A 34 14.61 2.32 -6.87
C PHE A 34 14.30 0.90 -7.36
N THR A 35 15.11 -0.08 -6.96
CA THR A 35 14.90 -1.48 -7.32
C THR A 35 13.59 -2.02 -6.74
N GLU A 36 13.28 -1.71 -5.48
CA GLU A 36 12.00 -2.09 -4.86
C GLU A 36 10.81 -1.48 -5.60
N ALA A 37 10.87 -0.17 -5.90
CA ALA A 37 9.82 0.53 -6.64
C ALA A 37 9.63 -0.05 -8.04
N LEU A 38 10.72 -0.37 -8.75
CA LEU A 38 10.63 -0.99 -10.06
C LEU A 38 9.83 -2.29 -10.00
N HIS A 39 10.17 -3.21 -9.08
CA HIS A 39 9.45 -4.48 -8.95
C HIS A 39 7.99 -4.30 -8.52
N TYR A 40 7.74 -3.43 -7.54
CA TYR A 40 6.41 -3.15 -7.03
C TYR A 40 5.49 -2.57 -8.10
N TYR A 41 5.94 -1.51 -8.78
CA TYR A 41 5.14 -0.86 -9.80
C TYR A 41 5.02 -1.72 -11.07
N SER A 42 6.04 -2.47 -11.48
CA SER A 42 5.90 -3.45 -12.57
C SER A 42 4.76 -4.43 -12.30
N THR A 43 4.66 -4.98 -11.09
CA THR A 43 3.57 -5.89 -10.72
C THR A 43 2.18 -5.21 -10.80
N LEU A 44 2.10 -3.92 -10.42
CA LEU A 44 0.85 -3.16 -10.54
C LEU A 44 0.47 -2.88 -12.00
N PHE A 45 1.44 -2.54 -12.84
CA PHE A 45 1.20 -2.32 -14.27
C PHE A 45 0.81 -3.63 -14.99
N ASP A 46 1.45 -4.76 -14.66
CA ASP A 46 1.05 -6.09 -15.16
C ASP A 46 -0.40 -6.41 -14.76
N SER A 47 -0.80 -6.07 -13.52
CA SER A 47 -2.17 -6.24 -13.05
C SER A 47 -3.18 -5.32 -13.75
N LEU A 48 -2.77 -4.11 -14.15
CA LEU A 48 -3.61 -3.19 -14.93
C LEU A 48 -3.80 -3.69 -16.37
N GLU A 49 -2.72 -4.18 -17.00
CA GLU A 49 -2.80 -4.78 -18.33
C GLU A 49 -3.70 -6.03 -18.33
N GLY A 50 -3.60 -6.85 -17.28
CA GLY A 50 -4.43 -8.03 -17.07
C GLY A 50 -5.86 -7.76 -16.60
N SER A 51 -6.28 -6.50 -16.39
CA SER A 51 -7.58 -6.20 -15.77
C SER A 51 -8.78 -6.30 -16.72
N GLY A 52 -8.56 -6.62 -18.00
CA GLY A 52 -9.62 -6.73 -19.02
C GLY A 52 -10.27 -5.40 -19.41
N VAL A 53 -9.75 -4.26 -18.93
CA VAL A 53 -10.28 -2.93 -19.24
C VAL A 53 -9.74 -2.49 -20.60
N ALA A 54 -10.60 -2.48 -21.61
CA ALA A 54 -10.22 -2.08 -22.97
C ALA A 54 -9.86 -0.58 -23.05
N PRO A 55 -8.71 -0.22 -23.64
CA PRO A 55 -8.40 1.17 -23.98
C PRO A 55 -9.31 1.69 -25.12
N PRO A 56 -9.69 2.99 -25.12
CA PRO A 56 -9.42 3.98 -24.09
C PRO A 56 -10.40 3.86 -22.92
N SER A 57 -9.90 3.79 -21.69
CA SER A 57 -10.72 3.91 -20.49
C SER A 57 -10.19 5.03 -19.59
N GLN A 58 -11.11 5.83 -19.06
CA GLN A 58 -10.78 6.92 -18.15
C GLN A 58 -10.17 6.38 -16.85
N ASP A 59 -10.67 5.25 -16.36
CA ASP A 59 -10.21 4.62 -15.12
C ASP A 59 -8.77 4.11 -15.22
N LEU A 60 -8.39 3.52 -16.37
CA LEU A 60 -7.02 3.07 -16.62
C LEU A 60 -6.08 4.27 -16.71
N ALA A 61 -6.44 5.31 -17.47
CA ALA A 61 -5.62 6.53 -17.58
C ALA A 61 -5.42 7.22 -16.21
N MET A 62 -6.46 7.28 -15.37
CA MET A 62 -6.36 7.84 -14.02
C MET A 62 -5.49 6.98 -13.10
N SER A 63 -5.56 5.65 -13.23
CA SER A 63 -4.73 4.71 -12.47
C SER A 63 -3.25 4.86 -12.83
N GLU A 64 -2.92 4.88 -14.12
CA GLU A 64 -1.55 5.10 -14.60
C GLU A 64 -0.99 6.45 -14.15
N LEU A 65 -1.80 7.52 -14.23
CA LEU A 65 -1.41 8.85 -13.77
C LEU A 65 -1.13 8.86 -12.26
N TYR A 66 -1.96 8.17 -11.47
CA TYR A 66 -1.77 8.04 -10.03
C TYR A 66 -0.45 7.31 -9.70
N LEU A 67 -0.22 6.15 -10.31
CA LEU A 67 1.01 5.37 -10.13
C LEU A 67 2.25 6.18 -10.58
N GLY A 68 2.17 6.86 -11.72
CA GLY A 68 3.25 7.71 -12.23
C GLY A 68 3.64 8.82 -11.26
N ARG A 69 2.67 9.45 -10.58
CA ARG A 69 2.94 10.46 -9.55
C ARG A 69 3.67 9.86 -8.34
N GLN A 70 3.26 8.67 -7.89
CA GLN A 70 3.95 8.01 -6.78
C GLN A 70 5.38 7.61 -7.16
N ILE A 71 5.58 7.03 -8.35
CA ILE A 71 6.91 6.70 -8.89
C ILE A 71 7.80 7.95 -8.89
N CYS A 72 7.31 9.06 -9.44
CA CYS A 72 8.05 10.31 -9.47
C CYS A 72 8.45 10.76 -8.05
N ASN A 73 7.57 10.65 -7.06
CA ASN A 73 7.91 11.06 -5.70
C ASN A 73 8.93 10.11 -5.02
N VAL A 74 8.77 8.80 -5.20
CA VAL A 74 9.71 7.81 -4.62
C VAL A 74 11.12 7.94 -5.21
N VAL A 75 11.22 8.20 -6.52
CA VAL A 75 12.48 8.21 -7.27
C VAL A 75 13.13 9.60 -7.33
N ALA A 76 12.36 10.65 -7.60
CA ALA A 76 12.93 11.97 -7.90
C ALA A 76 12.99 12.91 -6.68
N CYS A 77 12.31 12.60 -5.58
CA CYS A 77 12.29 13.44 -4.39
C CYS A 77 13.12 12.86 -3.25
N GLU A 78 13.65 13.75 -2.39
CA GLU A 78 14.41 13.40 -1.19
C GLU A 78 13.98 14.27 0.00
N GLY A 79 14.45 13.90 1.19
CA GLY A 79 14.19 14.70 2.40
C GLY A 79 12.70 14.89 2.68
N MET A 80 12.29 16.13 2.92
CA MET A 80 10.89 16.48 3.20
C MET A 80 9.99 16.46 1.97
N ASP A 81 10.56 16.59 0.77
CA ASP A 81 9.79 16.60 -0.48
C ASP A 81 9.38 15.18 -0.90
N ARG A 82 10.06 14.15 -0.38
CA ARG A 82 9.61 12.75 -0.52
C ARG A 82 8.55 12.44 0.52
N VAL A 83 7.32 12.32 0.05
CA VAL A 83 6.13 12.03 0.85
C VAL A 83 5.67 10.57 0.73
N GLU A 84 5.90 9.94 -0.42
CA GLU A 84 5.60 8.52 -0.67
C GLU A 84 6.67 7.65 0.00
N ARG A 85 6.28 7.06 1.14
CA ARG A 85 7.18 6.34 2.05
C ARG A 85 6.51 5.06 2.56
N HIS A 86 6.11 4.20 1.61
CA HIS A 86 5.49 2.91 1.94
C HIS A 86 6.42 2.07 2.82
N GLU A 87 5.80 1.32 3.71
CA GLU A 87 6.47 0.40 4.61
C GLU A 87 5.71 -0.94 4.63
N PRO A 88 6.42 -2.07 4.70
CA PRO A 88 5.80 -3.39 4.72
C PRO A 88 5.06 -3.64 6.04
N LEU A 89 4.19 -4.66 6.03
CA LEU A 89 3.40 -5.08 7.19
C LEU A 89 4.22 -5.25 8.47
N THR A 90 5.46 -5.75 8.36
CA THR A 90 6.35 -5.96 9.51
C THR A 90 6.68 -4.65 10.23
N GLN A 91 6.97 -3.58 9.49
CA GLN A 91 7.24 -2.26 10.05
C GLN A 91 5.98 -1.63 10.64
N TRP A 92 4.85 -1.71 9.92
CA TRP A 92 3.56 -1.25 10.43
C TRP A 92 3.16 -1.95 11.73
N ARG A 93 3.37 -3.27 11.82
CA ARG A 93 3.14 -4.04 13.05
C ARG A 93 3.96 -3.48 14.21
N THR A 94 5.26 -3.27 14.02
CA THR A 94 6.14 -2.71 15.06
C THR A 94 5.67 -1.31 15.51
N ARG A 95 5.25 -0.44 14.59
CA ARG A 95 4.71 0.89 14.93
C ARG A 95 3.44 0.80 15.78
N MET A 96 2.51 -0.06 15.37
CA MET A 96 1.25 -0.25 16.07
C MET A 96 1.48 -0.84 17.48
N GLU A 97 2.36 -1.83 17.61
CA GLU A 97 2.73 -2.44 18.89
C GLU A 97 3.43 -1.44 19.81
N THR A 98 4.35 -0.62 19.28
CA THR A 98 5.05 0.44 20.03
C THR A 98 4.08 1.47 20.58
N ALA A 99 3.00 1.76 19.86
CA ALA A 99 1.92 2.63 20.32
C ALA A 99 0.90 1.95 21.26
N GLY A 100 1.12 0.68 21.62
CA GLY A 100 0.27 -0.08 22.56
C GLY A 100 -0.99 -0.69 21.92
N PHE A 101 -1.02 -0.87 20.61
CA PHE A 101 -2.00 -1.73 19.95
C PHE A 101 -1.55 -3.20 19.99
N SER A 102 -2.51 -4.10 19.79
CA SER A 102 -2.25 -5.54 19.66
C SER A 102 -2.93 -6.04 18.40
N PRO A 103 -2.32 -6.97 17.65
CA PRO A 103 -2.91 -7.51 16.44
C PRO A 103 -4.20 -8.27 16.76
N VAL A 104 -5.17 -8.15 15.86
CA VAL A 104 -6.44 -8.89 15.91
C VAL A 104 -6.55 -9.70 14.63
N HIS A 105 -6.87 -10.99 14.76
CA HIS A 105 -7.09 -11.84 13.60
C HIS A 105 -8.29 -11.34 12.79
N LEU A 106 -8.10 -11.23 11.47
CA LEU A 106 -9.23 -11.11 10.56
C LEU A 106 -10.12 -12.33 10.75
N GLY A 107 -11.43 -12.13 10.88
CA GLY A 107 -12.38 -13.20 11.17
C GLY A 107 -12.28 -14.35 10.15
N SER A 108 -12.74 -15.55 10.55
CA SER A 108 -12.58 -16.80 9.77
C SER A 108 -13.13 -16.76 8.33
N ASN A 109 -14.01 -15.80 8.01
CA ASN A 109 -14.58 -15.63 6.68
C ASN A 109 -13.88 -14.57 5.82
N ALA A 110 -12.96 -13.77 6.36
CA ALA A 110 -12.33 -12.67 5.62
C ALA A 110 -11.58 -13.18 4.38
N TYR A 111 -10.83 -14.28 4.52
CA TYR A 111 -10.14 -14.92 3.40
C TYR A 111 -11.14 -15.37 2.31
N LYS A 112 -12.23 -16.04 2.70
CA LYS A 112 -13.26 -16.51 1.76
C LYS A 112 -13.91 -15.35 1.00
N GLN A 113 -14.22 -14.25 1.70
CA GLN A 113 -14.80 -13.05 1.08
C GLN A 113 -13.83 -12.41 0.09
N ALA A 114 -12.55 -12.29 0.45
CA ALA A 114 -11.52 -11.77 -0.44
C ALA A 114 -11.34 -12.66 -1.69
N SER A 115 -11.27 -13.99 -1.51
CA SER A 115 -11.18 -14.94 -2.63
C SER A 115 -12.40 -14.89 -3.55
N MET A 116 -13.60 -14.71 -2.99
CA MET A 116 -14.83 -14.56 -3.78
C MET A 116 -14.80 -13.28 -4.61
N LEU A 117 -14.34 -12.17 -4.03
CA LEU A 117 -14.18 -10.92 -4.76
C LEU A 117 -13.21 -11.07 -5.94
N LEU A 118 -12.04 -11.69 -5.71
CA LEU A 118 -11.07 -11.94 -6.77
C LEU A 118 -11.64 -12.82 -7.90
N ALA A 119 -12.40 -13.86 -7.57
CA ALA A 119 -13.02 -14.73 -8.58
C ALA A 119 -14.02 -13.99 -9.50
N LEU A 120 -14.72 -12.98 -8.97
CA LEU A 120 -15.65 -12.15 -9.77
C LEU A 120 -14.93 -11.30 -10.81
N PHE A 121 -13.69 -10.88 -10.54
CA PHE A 121 -12.93 -9.97 -11.41
C PHE A 121 -11.81 -10.66 -12.22
N ALA A 122 -11.35 -11.85 -11.80
CA ALA A 122 -10.31 -12.61 -12.50
C ALA A 122 -10.83 -13.44 -13.70
N SER A 123 -12.15 -13.43 -13.94
CA SER A 123 -12.80 -14.22 -15.01
C SER A 123 -13.08 -13.39 -16.28
N GLY A 124 -12.45 -12.21 -16.43
CA GLY A 124 -12.57 -11.32 -17.58
C GLY A 124 -11.54 -11.61 -18.66
#